data_AF-A0A4U9EZB7-F1
#
_entry.id   AF-A0A4U9EZB7-F1
#
_cell.length_a   1.000
_cell.length_b   1.000
_cell.length_c   1.000
_cell.angle_alpha   90.00
_cell.angle_beta   90.00
_cell.angle_gamma   90.00
#
_symmetry.space_group_name_H-M   'P 1'
#
loop_
_entity.id
_entity.type
_entity.pdbx_description
1 polymer ?
#
loop_
_entity_poly.entity_id
_entity_poly.type
_entity_poly.pdbx_seq_one_letter_code
_entity_poly.pdbx_strand_id
1 'polypeptide(L)'
;MTLTPVRIRGKRKRPSANNTSLRGISTSTSAATETRSLKRMKRSLSNVLASRATRWKPVLQALPAEIIESIFLYSANVDLPRASPVIGAKLSGRVTLIRFLMWAFHDTWEQWFGNLSTDPAKDKSDVGGDRQLQSTILNLSWISADLIVQSQQTWADTYARDRHYGHYLPRLDADGDPFMYSHEHQFEGGVGHFNSKECFEADYQEVLSWKPFEAVGEWGGCDIHPKVRIPTVLITGPWDERRLRLLFWLRRAGRVYGLEENESSWEIQLDCLRNAFIDASEPSVLITNLIDLTSLCRGLPRDIAREERRRIDQRLKWGADGVVAKEILREVYSTIGMYHDGFGAPGSPK
;
A
#
# COMPACT_ATOMS: atom_id res chain seq x y z
N MET A 1 37.44 4.55 -32.10
CA MET A 1 36.80 4.85 -30.79
C MET A 1 37.71 4.34 -29.69
N THR A 2 38.36 5.24 -28.95
CA THR A 2 39.32 4.92 -27.90
C THR A 2 38.60 4.66 -26.58
N LEU A 3 38.65 3.42 -26.10
CA LEU A 3 38.12 3.02 -24.79
C LEU A 3 39.07 3.45 -23.67
N THR A 4 38.54 4.09 -22.64
CA THR A 4 39.28 4.54 -21.46
C THR A 4 39.61 3.35 -20.54
N PRO A 5 40.87 3.21 -20.07
CA PRO A 5 41.23 2.10 -19.19
C PRO A 5 40.82 2.38 -17.74
N VAL A 6 40.11 1.41 -17.15
CA VAL A 6 39.71 1.40 -15.74
C VAL A 6 40.92 1.07 -14.86
N ARG A 7 41.35 2.01 -14.00
CA ARG A 7 42.43 1.79 -13.01
C ARG A 7 41.85 1.28 -11.69
N ILE A 8 41.93 -0.03 -11.48
CA ILE A 8 41.61 -0.67 -10.20
C ILE A 8 42.80 -0.49 -9.24
N ARG A 9 42.51 -0.02 -8.02
CA ARG A 9 43.54 0.30 -7.01
C ARG A 9 43.88 -0.96 -6.19
N GLY A 10 44.99 -1.63 -6.54
CA GLY A 10 45.47 -2.81 -5.82
C GLY A 10 45.87 -2.50 -4.36
N LYS A 11 45.41 -3.34 -3.42
CA LYS A 11 45.89 -3.42 -2.03
C LYS A 11 47.36 -3.89 -2.03
N ARG A 12 48.30 -3.05 -1.59
CA ARG A 12 49.71 -3.47 -1.38
C ARG A 12 49.89 -4.13 0.00
N LYS A 13 50.30 -5.41 0.00
CA LYS A 13 50.93 -6.08 1.15
C LYS A 13 52.25 -5.37 1.49
N ARG A 14 52.58 -5.24 2.78
CA ARG A 14 53.89 -4.74 3.26
C ARG A 14 54.90 -5.90 3.30
N PRO A 15 56.19 -5.68 2.98
CA PRO A 15 57.22 -6.69 3.23
C PRO A 15 57.75 -6.60 4.67
N SER A 16 58.02 -7.76 5.24
CA SER A 16 58.62 -7.98 6.56
C SER A 16 60.09 -7.58 6.52
N ALA A 17 60.56 -6.88 7.57
CA ALA A 17 61.97 -6.60 7.77
C ALA A 17 62.64 -7.82 8.39
N ASN A 18 63.66 -8.37 7.73
CA ASN A 18 64.64 -9.24 8.37
C ASN A 18 66.02 -8.58 8.27
N ASN A 19 66.57 -8.30 9.44
CA ASN A 19 67.95 -7.87 9.64
C ASN A 19 68.90 -9.02 9.33
N THR A 20 69.97 -8.76 8.59
CA THR A 20 71.24 -9.47 8.80
C THR A 20 72.39 -8.52 8.45
N SER A 21 73.16 -8.16 9.48
CA SER A 21 74.39 -7.39 9.34
C SER A 21 75.47 -8.27 8.72
N LEU A 22 76.32 -7.73 7.85
CA LEU A 22 77.69 -8.21 7.65
C LEU A 22 78.58 -7.06 7.14
N ARG A 23 79.86 -7.20 7.48
CA ARG A 23 80.93 -6.22 7.69
C ARG A 23 81.83 -6.10 6.45
N GLY A 24 82.44 -4.93 6.20
CA GLY A 24 83.55 -4.75 5.23
C GLY A 24 83.64 -3.31 4.71
N ILE A 25 84.48 -2.43 5.27
CA ILE A 25 85.89 -2.11 4.89
C ILE A 25 86.03 -1.32 3.57
N SER A 26 86.50 -0.07 3.75
CA SER A 26 87.39 0.75 2.90
C SER A 26 86.88 1.62 1.73
N THR A 27 87.20 2.92 1.92
CA THR A 27 87.85 3.90 1.02
C THR A 27 87.15 4.53 -0.19
N SER A 28 87.34 5.86 -0.22
CA SER A 28 87.47 6.80 -1.35
C SER A 28 86.22 7.27 -2.13
N THR A 29 85.91 8.55 -1.88
CA THR A 29 85.91 9.66 -2.86
C THR A 29 84.84 9.71 -3.96
N SER A 30 83.97 10.72 -3.80
CA SER A 30 83.39 11.62 -4.81
C SER A 30 82.13 11.23 -5.60
N ALA A 31 81.31 12.28 -5.78
CA ALA A 31 80.10 12.42 -6.60
C ALA A 31 78.79 11.90 -5.96
N ALA A 32 78.21 12.71 -5.06
CA ALA A 32 76.82 12.56 -4.64
C ALA A 32 75.90 13.39 -5.56
N THR A 33 75.38 12.71 -6.57
CA THR A 33 74.19 13.12 -7.34
C THR A 33 73.02 13.26 -6.37
N GLU A 34 72.42 14.46 -6.27
CA GLU A 34 71.22 14.71 -5.47
C GLU A 34 70.01 13.95 -6.02
N THR A 35 69.83 12.69 -5.63
CA THR A 35 68.52 12.04 -5.71
C THR A 35 67.63 12.63 -4.62
N ARG A 36 66.93 13.73 -4.94
CA ARG A 36 65.82 14.24 -4.12
C ARG A 36 64.74 13.17 -4.03
N SER A 37 64.80 12.37 -2.97
CA SER A 37 63.70 11.48 -2.60
C SER A 37 62.44 12.34 -2.43
N LEU A 38 61.40 12.04 -3.20
CA LEU A 38 60.08 12.61 -3.02
C LEU A 38 59.57 12.18 -1.64
N LYS A 39 59.88 12.98 -0.61
CA LYS A 39 59.35 12.83 0.74
C LYS A 39 57.84 12.83 0.62
N ARG A 40 57.24 11.65 0.74
CA ARG A 40 55.79 11.49 0.82
C ARG A 40 55.35 12.23 2.08
N MET A 41 54.89 13.47 1.89
CA MET A 41 54.48 14.36 2.97
C MET A 41 53.36 13.66 3.75
N LYS A 42 53.71 13.12 4.93
CA LYS A 42 52.75 12.57 5.87
C LYS A 42 51.97 13.76 6.40
N ARG A 43 50.80 14.02 5.81
CA ARG A 43 49.87 15.04 6.33
C ARG A 43 49.59 14.68 7.79
N SER A 44 49.78 15.65 8.69
CA SER A 44 49.47 15.44 10.10
C SER A 44 48.00 15.08 10.24
N LEU A 45 47.68 14.30 11.28
CA LEU A 45 46.31 13.90 11.58
C LEU A 45 45.42 15.14 11.78
N SER A 46 45.98 16.20 12.38
CA SER A 46 45.38 17.53 12.50
C SER A 46 45.07 18.19 11.15
N ASN A 47 45.97 18.15 10.16
CA ASN A 47 45.69 18.70 8.82
C ASN A 47 44.65 17.87 8.06
N VAL A 48 44.59 16.56 8.29
CA VAL A 48 43.55 15.69 7.72
C VAL A 48 42.19 16.00 8.36
N LEU A 49 42.12 16.19 9.68
CA LEU A 49 40.92 16.57 10.41
C LEU A 49 40.44 17.97 10.01
N ALA A 50 41.34 18.95 9.94
CA ALA A 50 41.01 20.31 9.48
C ALA A 50 40.48 20.30 8.03
N SER A 51 41.09 19.51 7.13
CA SER A 51 40.60 19.34 5.74
C SER A 51 39.29 18.55 5.62
N ARG A 52 38.86 17.85 6.69
CA ARG A 52 37.56 17.18 6.77
C ARG A 52 36.51 18.12 7.38
N ALA A 53 36.89 18.94 8.35
CA ALA A 53 36.04 19.97 8.94
C ALA A 53 35.64 21.05 7.92
N THR A 54 36.54 21.40 6.99
CA THR A 54 36.24 22.33 5.88
C THR A 54 35.52 21.67 4.70
N ARG A 55 35.41 20.34 4.68
CA ARG A 55 34.53 19.62 3.75
C ARG A 55 33.12 19.56 4.33
N TRP A 56 32.49 20.73 4.43
CA TRP A 56 31.05 20.82 4.54
C TRP A 56 30.44 20.28 3.25
N LYS A 57 30.11 18.98 3.25
CA LYS A 57 29.04 18.49 2.40
C LYS A 57 27.76 18.79 3.17
N PRO A 58 26.80 19.56 2.62
CA PRO A 58 25.48 19.59 3.21
C PRO A 58 24.94 18.16 3.13
N VAL A 59 25.00 17.45 4.25
CA VAL A 59 24.36 16.14 4.36
C VAL A 59 22.88 16.46 4.48
N LEU A 60 22.05 15.85 3.63
CA LEU A 60 20.59 16.06 3.62
C LEU A 60 19.97 15.99 5.04
N GLN A 61 20.54 15.15 5.90
CA GLN A 61 20.17 14.96 7.31
C GLN A 61 20.34 16.22 8.19
N ALA A 62 21.27 17.11 7.83
CA ALA A 62 21.60 18.33 8.58
C ALA A 62 20.63 19.50 8.26
N LEU A 63 19.79 19.37 7.24
CA LEU A 63 18.79 20.40 6.92
C LEU A 63 17.71 20.48 8.02
N PRO A 64 17.11 21.66 8.23
CA PRO A 64 15.92 21.79 9.08
C PRO A 64 14.78 20.86 8.63
N ALA A 65 13.90 20.48 9.56
CA ALA A 65 12.83 19.53 9.29
C ALA A 65 11.91 20.03 8.18
N GLU A 66 11.58 21.32 8.19
CA GLU A 66 10.70 21.99 7.24
C GLU A 66 11.20 21.90 5.80
N ILE A 67 12.52 21.97 5.62
CA ILE A 67 13.16 21.85 4.31
C ILE A 67 13.13 20.38 3.84
N ILE A 68 13.37 19.44 4.74
CA ILE A 68 13.30 18.00 4.43
C ILE A 68 11.86 17.59 4.09
N GLU A 69 10.87 18.12 4.82
CA GLU A 69 9.44 17.94 4.52
C GLU A 69 9.08 18.49 3.16
N SER A 70 9.54 19.69 2.82
CA SER A 70 9.32 20.28 1.49
C SER A 70 9.91 19.38 0.40
N ILE A 71 11.17 18.94 0.56
CA ILE A 71 11.82 18.02 -0.38
C ILE A 71 11.01 16.71 -0.50
N PHE A 72 10.53 16.17 0.62
CA PHE A 72 9.73 14.95 0.63
C PHE A 72 8.42 15.11 -0.15
N LEU A 73 7.66 16.18 0.12
CA LEU A 73 6.39 16.47 -0.57
C LEU A 73 6.59 16.69 -2.08
N TYR A 74 7.62 17.47 -2.48
CA TYR A 74 7.90 17.72 -3.90
C TYR A 74 8.41 16.49 -4.64
N SER A 75 9.23 15.66 -3.98
CA SER A 75 9.77 14.45 -4.60
C SER A 75 8.80 13.27 -4.58
N ALA A 76 7.80 13.30 -3.70
CA ALA A 76 6.87 12.21 -3.42
C ALA A 76 7.53 10.85 -3.14
N ASN A 77 8.82 10.85 -2.81
CA ASN A 77 9.61 9.64 -2.77
C ASN A 77 9.49 8.98 -1.39
N VAL A 78 8.70 7.92 -1.31
CA VAL A 78 8.47 7.13 -0.09
C VAL A 78 9.73 6.47 0.47
N ASP A 79 10.80 6.34 -0.32
CA ASP A 79 12.06 5.76 0.13
C ASP A 79 12.95 6.79 0.86
N LEU A 80 12.64 8.10 0.75
CA LEU A 80 13.41 9.15 1.41
C LEU A 80 13.42 9.01 2.95
N PRO A 81 12.29 8.80 3.64
CA PRO A 81 12.29 8.48 5.07
C PRO A 81 13.15 7.26 5.43
N ARG A 82 13.25 6.28 4.52
CA ARG A 82 13.98 5.02 4.74
C ARG A 82 15.49 5.15 4.51
N ALA A 83 15.92 6.18 3.78
CA ALA A 83 17.32 6.40 3.47
C ALA A 83 18.18 6.75 4.70
N SER A 84 17.57 7.27 5.78
CA SER A 84 18.26 7.56 7.05
C SER A 84 17.30 7.62 8.23
N PRO A 85 17.62 7.01 9.39
CA PRO A 85 16.81 7.12 10.60
C PRO A 85 16.55 8.56 11.05
N VAL A 86 17.51 9.46 10.83
CA VAL A 86 17.37 10.89 11.19
C VAL A 86 16.38 11.59 10.28
N ILE A 87 16.41 11.28 8.98
CA ILE A 87 15.44 11.82 8.01
C ILE A 87 14.06 11.24 8.28
N GLY A 88 13.97 9.93 8.49
CA GLY A 88 12.75 9.25 8.90
C GLY A 88 12.15 9.89 10.15
N ALA A 89 12.92 10.09 11.21
CA ALA A 89 12.43 10.73 12.44
C ALA A 89 11.86 12.14 12.20
N LYS A 90 12.47 12.93 11.33
CA LYS A 90 11.96 14.26 10.96
C LYS A 90 10.67 14.18 10.13
N LEU A 91 10.53 13.18 9.26
CA LEU A 91 9.37 13.01 8.37
C LEU A 91 8.21 12.20 8.99
N SER A 92 8.45 11.52 10.11
CA SER A 92 7.43 10.74 10.83
C SER A 92 6.42 11.60 11.60
N GLY A 93 6.54 12.93 11.55
CA GLY A 93 5.59 13.84 12.17
C GLY A 93 4.18 13.66 11.61
N ARG A 94 3.17 13.61 12.49
CA ARG A 94 1.78 13.37 12.07
C ARG A 94 1.29 14.39 11.04
N VAL A 95 1.65 15.66 11.22
CA VAL A 95 1.31 16.76 10.28
C VAL A 95 1.93 16.50 8.90
N THR A 96 3.18 16.06 8.84
CA THR A 96 3.87 15.73 7.59
C THR A 96 3.19 14.58 6.85
N LEU A 97 2.82 13.52 7.58
CA LEU A 97 2.11 12.38 6.99
C LEU A 97 0.73 12.76 6.47
N ILE A 98 -0.03 13.56 7.22
CA ILE A 98 -1.33 14.09 6.76
C ILE A 98 -1.15 14.91 5.48
N ARG A 99 -0.20 15.86 5.46
CA ARG A 99 0.07 16.69 4.28
C ARG A 99 0.49 15.84 3.08
N PHE A 100 1.27 14.78 3.30
CA PHE A 100 1.69 13.87 2.24
C PHE A 100 0.50 13.09 1.67
N LEU A 101 -0.41 12.59 2.52
CA LEU A 101 -1.64 11.94 2.05
C LEU A 101 -2.56 12.93 1.32
N MET A 102 -2.78 14.11 1.88
CA MET A 102 -3.53 15.17 1.21
C MET A 102 -2.96 15.47 -0.17
N TRP A 103 -1.64 15.53 -0.30
CA TRP A 103 -0.98 15.76 -1.58
C TRP A 103 -1.16 14.59 -2.54
N ALA A 104 -0.94 13.35 -2.09
CA ALA A 104 -1.01 12.16 -2.94
C ALA A 104 -2.41 11.79 -3.43
N PHE A 105 -3.44 12.15 -2.66
CA PHE A 105 -4.85 11.92 -3.00
C PHE A 105 -5.60 13.19 -3.42
N HIS A 106 -4.90 14.33 -3.52
CA HIS A 106 -5.52 15.63 -3.82
C HIS A 106 -6.40 15.57 -5.07
N ASP A 107 -5.82 15.11 -6.19
CA ASP A 107 -6.50 15.14 -7.48
C ASP A 107 -7.75 14.23 -7.51
N THR A 108 -7.67 13.05 -6.88
CA THR A 108 -8.81 12.12 -6.81
C THR A 108 -9.91 12.69 -5.92
N TRP A 109 -9.57 13.24 -4.75
CA TRP A 109 -10.55 13.88 -3.88
C TRP A 109 -11.15 15.13 -4.52
N GLU A 110 -10.35 15.97 -5.17
CA GLU A 110 -10.84 17.19 -5.82
C GLU A 110 -11.89 16.85 -6.89
N GLN A 111 -11.62 15.83 -7.71
CA GLN A 111 -12.53 15.44 -8.78
C GLN A 111 -13.81 14.75 -8.28
N TRP A 112 -13.74 13.98 -7.19
CA TRP A 112 -14.81 13.04 -6.81
C TRP A 112 -15.45 13.24 -5.45
N PHE A 113 -14.88 14.08 -4.58
CA PHE A 113 -15.39 14.28 -3.22
C PHE A 113 -16.87 14.67 -3.23
N GLY A 114 -17.66 13.88 -2.50
CA GLY A 114 -19.10 14.10 -2.31
C GLY A 114 -19.94 13.90 -3.57
N ASN A 115 -19.34 13.49 -4.69
CA ASN A 115 -20.05 13.20 -5.91
C ASN A 115 -20.63 11.78 -5.87
N LEU A 116 -21.94 11.70 -5.69
CA LEU A 116 -22.72 10.45 -5.72
C LEU A 116 -23.39 10.24 -7.07
N SER A 117 -23.15 11.12 -8.04
CA SER A 117 -23.63 10.93 -9.40
C SER A 117 -22.80 9.81 -10.01
N THR A 118 -23.31 8.59 -9.86
CA THR A 118 -23.12 7.45 -10.74
C THR A 118 -23.59 7.85 -12.14
N ASP A 119 -22.88 8.77 -12.80
CA ASP A 119 -22.99 8.89 -14.24
C ASP A 119 -21.99 7.88 -14.82
N PRO A 120 -22.44 6.68 -15.24
CA PRO A 120 -21.57 5.69 -15.86
C PRO A 120 -20.92 6.22 -17.15
N ALA A 121 -21.37 7.39 -17.66
CA ALA A 121 -20.76 8.08 -18.79
C ALA A 121 -19.45 8.81 -18.47
N LYS A 122 -19.12 9.06 -17.19
CA LYS A 122 -17.76 9.50 -16.85
C LYS A 122 -16.84 8.29 -16.95
N ASP A 123 -16.18 8.20 -18.11
CA ASP A 123 -15.13 7.24 -18.34
C ASP A 123 -14.11 7.29 -17.18
N LYS A 124 -14.06 6.22 -16.38
CA LYS A 124 -13.07 6.03 -15.32
C LYS A 124 -11.62 6.03 -15.85
N SER A 125 -11.41 6.14 -17.16
CA SER A 125 -10.11 6.36 -17.78
C SER A 125 -9.54 7.77 -17.55
N ASP A 126 -10.38 8.77 -17.29
CA ASP A 126 -9.99 10.17 -17.05
C ASP A 126 -10.05 10.54 -15.55
N VAL A 127 -9.62 9.61 -14.69
CA VAL A 127 -9.46 9.89 -13.26
C VAL A 127 -8.08 10.51 -13.02
N GLY A 128 -8.06 11.68 -12.40
CA GLY A 128 -6.84 12.36 -11.99
C GLY A 128 -6.07 11.59 -10.90
N GLY A 129 -4.85 12.03 -10.63
CA GLY A 129 -4.02 11.50 -9.55
C GLY A 129 -3.02 10.41 -9.96
N ASP A 130 -1.98 10.27 -9.13
CA ASP A 130 -0.89 9.33 -9.38
C ASP A 130 -1.21 7.93 -8.81
N ARG A 131 -1.65 7.03 -9.70
CA ARG A 131 -1.96 5.64 -9.33
C ARG A 131 -0.76 4.90 -8.72
N GLN A 132 0.47 5.15 -9.17
CA GLN A 132 1.65 4.44 -8.69
C GLN A 132 2.01 4.89 -7.29
N LEU A 133 1.92 6.19 -7.04
CA LEU A 133 2.12 6.75 -5.71
C LEU A 133 1.07 6.25 -4.72
N GLN A 134 -0.22 6.33 -5.07
CA GLN A 134 -1.30 5.86 -4.21
C GLN A 134 -1.14 4.36 -3.88
N SER A 135 -0.82 3.54 -4.88
CA SER A 135 -0.50 2.11 -4.68
C SER A 135 0.68 1.92 -3.73
N THR A 136 1.72 2.74 -3.88
CA THR A 136 2.92 2.65 -3.05
C THR A 136 2.61 3.03 -1.60
N ILE A 137 1.84 4.09 -1.38
CA ILE A 137 1.42 4.57 -0.06
C ILE A 137 0.60 3.51 0.68
N LEU A 138 -0.34 2.86 0.00
CA LEU A 138 -1.18 1.83 0.60
C LEU A 138 -0.39 0.59 1.03
N ASN A 139 0.79 0.35 0.44
CA ASN A 139 1.70 -0.72 0.85
C ASN A 139 2.60 -0.36 2.04
N LEU A 140 2.58 0.89 2.53
CA LEU A 140 3.42 1.31 3.65
C LEU A 140 2.88 0.78 4.98
N SER A 141 3.75 0.21 5.82
CA SER A 141 3.36 -0.43 7.07
C SER A 141 2.76 0.50 8.13
N TRP A 142 2.93 1.82 7.99
CA TRP A 142 2.39 2.83 8.89
C TRP A 142 1.03 3.37 8.45
N ILE A 143 0.55 3.04 7.23
CA ILE A 143 -0.75 3.52 6.75
C ILE A 143 -1.89 2.86 7.53
N SER A 144 -2.95 3.61 7.79
CA SER A 144 -4.17 3.12 8.43
C SER A 144 -5.37 3.91 7.92
N ALA A 145 -6.56 3.30 8.01
CA ALA A 145 -7.81 4.00 7.70
C ALA A 145 -7.93 5.31 8.50
N ASP A 146 -7.65 5.29 9.81
CA ASP A 146 -7.72 6.47 10.67
C ASP A 146 -6.85 7.64 10.19
N LEU A 147 -5.65 7.34 9.68
CA LEU A 147 -4.75 8.37 9.17
C LEU A 147 -5.26 8.95 7.85
N ILE A 148 -5.81 8.10 6.98
CA ILE A 148 -6.38 8.55 5.71
C ILE A 148 -7.65 9.36 5.95
N VAL A 149 -8.56 8.88 6.80
CA VAL A 149 -9.80 9.56 7.19
C VAL A 149 -9.51 10.92 7.80
N GLN A 150 -8.51 11.02 8.71
CA GLN A 150 -8.10 12.32 9.23
C GLN A 150 -7.55 13.25 8.14
N SER A 151 -6.81 12.69 7.18
CA SER A 151 -6.29 13.45 6.05
C SER A 151 -7.41 13.94 5.13
N GLN A 152 -8.45 13.12 4.93
CA GLN A 152 -9.68 13.50 4.24
C GLN A 152 -10.39 14.66 4.95
N GLN A 153 -10.51 14.63 6.29
CA GLN A 153 -11.05 15.77 7.04
C GLN A 153 -10.26 17.04 6.77
N THR A 154 -8.94 16.97 6.94
CA THR A 154 -8.06 18.13 6.84
C THR A 154 -8.09 18.70 5.42
N TRP A 155 -8.17 17.83 4.41
CA TRP A 155 -8.35 18.23 3.02
C TRP A 155 -9.71 18.89 2.80
N ALA A 156 -10.81 18.28 3.26
CA ALA A 156 -12.15 18.83 3.05
C ALA A 156 -12.32 20.19 3.76
N ASP A 157 -11.78 20.31 4.97
CA ASP A 157 -11.72 21.57 5.71
C ASP A 157 -10.90 22.64 4.97
N THR A 158 -10.02 22.28 4.05
CA THR A 158 -9.17 23.22 3.31
C THR A 158 -9.76 23.56 1.93
N TYR A 159 -10.32 22.55 1.24
CA TYR A 159 -10.64 22.64 -0.19
C TYR A 159 -12.13 22.41 -0.52
N ALA A 160 -12.94 21.88 0.41
CA ALA A 160 -14.28 21.38 0.10
C ALA A 160 -15.37 21.79 1.11
N ARG A 161 -15.17 22.84 1.91
CA ARG A 161 -16.12 23.26 2.96
C ARG A 161 -17.53 23.58 2.43
N ASP A 162 -17.60 24.08 1.20
CA ASP A 162 -18.81 24.49 0.50
C ASP A 162 -19.38 23.39 -0.39
N ARG A 163 -18.75 22.22 -0.44
CA ARG A 163 -19.20 21.09 -1.25
C ARG A 163 -20.18 20.22 -0.47
N HIS A 164 -21.13 19.66 -1.21
CA HIS A 164 -22.02 18.63 -0.68
C HIS A 164 -21.22 17.33 -0.48
N TYR A 165 -21.31 16.72 0.70
CA TYR A 165 -20.86 15.35 0.94
C TYR A 165 -22.08 14.46 1.12
N GLY A 166 -22.02 13.21 0.65
CA GLY A 166 -22.94 12.18 1.11
C GLY A 166 -22.24 10.83 1.14
N HIS A 167 -22.88 9.87 1.81
CA HIS A 167 -22.25 8.60 2.12
C HIS A 167 -22.07 7.73 0.89
N TYR A 168 -20.96 6.99 0.87
CA TYR A 168 -20.60 6.11 -0.24
C TYR A 168 -21.30 4.75 -0.20
N LEU A 169 -22.28 4.59 0.70
CA LEU A 169 -23.10 3.39 0.84
C LEU A 169 -24.13 3.25 -0.30
N PRO A 170 -24.64 2.03 -0.55
CA PRO A 170 -25.62 1.78 -1.58
C PRO A 170 -26.91 2.57 -1.32
N ARG A 171 -27.37 3.31 -2.33
CA ARG A 171 -28.67 4.01 -2.27
C ARG A 171 -29.84 3.12 -2.64
N LEU A 172 -29.56 2.08 -3.42
CA LEU A 172 -30.52 1.11 -3.90
C LEU A 172 -30.05 -0.29 -3.51
N ASP A 173 -30.99 -1.19 -3.27
CA ASP A 173 -30.69 -2.62 -3.17
C ASP A 173 -30.43 -3.24 -4.56
N ALA A 174 -30.22 -4.55 -4.60
CA ALA A 174 -29.98 -5.27 -5.86
C ALA A 174 -31.19 -5.27 -6.82
N ASP A 175 -32.41 -5.06 -6.31
CA ASP A 175 -33.65 -5.03 -7.08
C ASP A 175 -33.97 -3.61 -7.60
N GLY A 176 -33.24 -2.60 -7.13
CA GLY A 176 -33.38 -1.20 -7.53
C GLY A 176 -34.32 -0.40 -6.63
N ASP A 177 -34.74 -0.96 -5.49
CA ASP A 177 -35.55 -0.28 -4.49
C ASP A 177 -34.67 0.53 -3.52
N PRO A 178 -35.19 1.59 -2.87
CA PRO A 178 -34.43 2.38 -1.90
C PRO A 178 -33.85 1.51 -0.77
N PHE A 179 -32.53 1.57 -0.60
CA PHE A 179 -31.86 0.80 0.44
C PHE A 179 -32.14 1.39 1.82
N MET A 180 -32.57 0.55 2.75
CA MET A 180 -32.95 0.96 4.11
C MET A 180 -31.80 0.73 5.08
N TYR A 181 -31.29 1.82 5.66
CA TYR A 181 -30.22 1.76 6.65
C TYR A 181 -30.73 1.36 8.02
N SER A 182 -29.94 0.56 8.73
CA SER A 182 -30.26 0.06 10.06
C SER A 182 -29.94 1.06 11.19
N HIS A 183 -28.98 1.97 10.96
CA HIS A 183 -28.52 2.92 11.97
C HIS A 183 -29.08 4.33 11.78
N GLU A 184 -29.29 5.03 12.92
CA GLU A 184 -29.66 6.44 12.95
C GLU A 184 -28.44 7.31 12.64
N HIS A 185 -28.18 7.53 11.35
CA HIS A 185 -27.19 8.49 10.85
C HIS A 185 -27.73 9.17 9.58
N GLN A 186 -27.37 10.43 9.33
CA GLN A 186 -27.84 11.16 8.15
C GLN A 186 -27.03 10.77 6.90
N PHE A 187 -27.33 9.61 6.34
CA PHE A 187 -26.60 9.03 5.20
C PHE A 187 -26.75 9.82 3.89
N GLU A 188 -27.82 10.60 3.73
CA GLU A 188 -27.98 11.52 2.60
C GLU A 188 -26.86 12.57 2.53
N GLY A 189 -26.31 12.92 3.71
CA GLY A 189 -25.29 13.95 3.87
C GLY A 189 -25.83 15.37 3.70
N GLY A 190 -24.96 16.30 3.30
CA GLY A 190 -25.29 17.71 3.15
C GLY A 190 -24.07 18.61 2.88
N VAL A 191 -24.34 19.87 2.56
CA VAL A 191 -23.30 20.90 2.42
C VAL A 191 -22.73 21.25 3.79
N GLY A 192 -21.41 21.17 3.94
CA GLY A 192 -20.73 21.40 5.22
C GLY A 192 -20.99 20.32 6.28
N HIS A 193 -21.77 19.29 5.96
CA HIS A 193 -22.04 18.13 6.82
C HIS A 193 -21.04 17.01 6.52
N PHE A 194 -19.76 17.29 6.76
CA PHE A 194 -18.69 16.31 6.60
C PHE A 194 -17.83 16.20 7.85
N ASN A 195 -18.11 15.16 8.63
CA ASN A 195 -17.21 14.65 9.64
C ASN A 195 -16.71 13.28 9.19
N SER A 196 -15.57 13.26 8.53
CA SER A 196 -14.96 12.06 7.94
C SER A 196 -14.91 10.86 8.89
N LYS A 197 -14.65 11.09 10.18
CA LYS A 197 -14.51 10.04 11.20
C LYS A 197 -15.87 9.48 11.60
N GLU A 198 -16.84 10.35 11.88
CA GLU A 198 -18.19 9.92 12.22
C GLU A 198 -18.87 9.23 11.04
N CYS A 199 -18.72 9.78 9.83
CA CYS A 199 -19.25 9.16 8.63
C CYS A 199 -18.59 7.80 8.36
N PHE A 200 -17.27 7.69 8.51
CA PHE A 200 -16.57 6.41 8.38
C PHE A 200 -17.04 5.37 9.38
N GLU A 201 -17.23 5.74 10.65
CA GLU A 201 -17.69 4.81 11.67
C GLU A 201 -19.15 4.42 11.44
N ALA A 202 -20.02 5.36 11.06
CA ALA A 202 -21.41 5.06 10.71
C ALA A 202 -21.49 4.09 9.52
N ASP A 203 -20.71 4.32 8.46
CA ASP A 203 -20.64 3.40 7.31
C ASP A 203 -20.13 2.02 7.74
N TYR A 204 -19.12 1.97 8.60
CA TYR A 204 -18.52 0.73 9.06
C TYR A 204 -19.50 -0.10 9.89
N GLN A 205 -20.22 0.54 10.82
CA GLN A 205 -21.24 -0.12 11.63
C GLN A 205 -22.42 -0.62 10.78
N GLU A 206 -22.83 0.15 9.77
CA GLU A 206 -23.87 -0.26 8.84
C GLU A 206 -23.47 -1.50 8.04
N VAL A 207 -22.27 -1.55 7.47
CA VAL A 207 -21.83 -2.75 6.73
C VAL A 207 -21.60 -3.95 7.67
N LEU A 208 -21.28 -3.71 8.95
CA LEU A 208 -21.20 -4.75 9.96
C LEU A 208 -22.56 -5.36 10.32
N SER A 209 -23.65 -4.59 10.20
CA SER A 209 -25.01 -5.03 10.53
C SER A 209 -25.67 -5.84 9.41
N TRP A 210 -25.15 -5.74 8.19
CA TRP A 210 -25.62 -6.47 7.01
C TRP A 210 -25.56 -7.98 7.19
N LYS A 211 -26.41 -8.70 6.46
CA LYS A 211 -26.30 -10.16 6.35
C LYS A 211 -25.07 -10.54 5.53
N PRO A 212 -24.62 -11.80 5.62
CA PRO A 212 -23.58 -12.26 4.72
C PRO A 212 -24.02 -12.17 3.26
N PHE A 213 -23.16 -11.60 2.41
CA PHE A 213 -23.45 -11.39 0.98
C PHE A 213 -24.74 -10.59 0.75
N GLU A 214 -24.93 -9.51 1.51
CA GLU A 214 -26.12 -8.66 1.41
C GLU A 214 -26.31 -8.16 -0.03
N ALA A 215 -27.54 -8.29 -0.52
CA ALA A 215 -27.89 -7.97 -1.90
C ALA A 215 -28.05 -6.45 -2.06
N VAL A 216 -26.92 -5.76 -2.19
CA VAL A 216 -26.87 -4.30 -2.34
C VAL A 216 -26.53 -3.89 -3.76
N GLY A 217 -27.00 -2.70 -4.17
CA GLY A 217 -26.56 -2.07 -5.40
C GLY A 217 -25.07 -1.70 -5.37
N GLU A 218 -24.56 -1.18 -6.49
CA GLU A 218 -23.19 -0.68 -6.55
C GLU A 218 -22.98 0.46 -5.55
N TRP A 219 -21.84 0.41 -4.85
CA TRP A 219 -21.46 1.39 -3.84
C TRP A 219 -19.96 1.57 -3.80
N GLY A 220 -19.51 2.62 -3.11
CA GLY A 220 -18.16 3.13 -3.12
C GLY A 220 -18.02 4.38 -3.99
N GLY A 221 -17.19 5.32 -3.52
CA GLY A 221 -16.84 6.54 -4.24
C GLY A 221 -15.70 6.34 -5.24
N CYS A 222 -14.98 7.41 -5.53
CA CYS A 222 -13.76 7.39 -6.35
C CYS A 222 -12.66 8.20 -5.63
N ASP A 223 -12.50 7.92 -4.33
CA ASP A 223 -11.52 8.59 -3.47
C ASP A 223 -10.07 8.20 -3.84
N ILE A 224 -9.90 7.12 -4.61
CA ILE A 224 -8.61 6.64 -5.13
C ILE A 224 -8.71 6.32 -6.61
N HIS A 225 -7.57 6.34 -7.29
CA HIS A 225 -7.52 6.07 -8.70
C HIS A 225 -7.96 4.60 -8.99
N PRO A 226 -8.84 4.33 -9.98
CA PRO A 226 -9.39 3.01 -10.27
C PRO A 226 -8.34 1.92 -10.53
N LYS A 227 -7.18 2.28 -11.09
CA LYS A 227 -6.05 1.37 -11.36
C LYS A 227 -4.99 1.29 -10.24
N VAL A 228 -5.34 1.68 -9.00
CA VAL A 228 -4.47 1.48 -7.83
C VAL A 228 -4.28 -0.02 -7.56
N ARG A 229 -3.11 -0.45 -7.10
CA ARG A 229 -2.94 -1.84 -6.70
C ARG A 229 -3.30 -2.01 -5.23
N ILE A 230 -4.23 -2.91 -4.94
CA ILE A 230 -4.55 -3.27 -3.55
C ILE A 230 -3.36 -4.04 -2.94
N PRO A 231 -2.87 -3.68 -1.75
CA PRO A 231 -1.84 -4.44 -1.05
C PRO A 231 -2.21 -5.91 -0.87
N THR A 232 -1.35 -6.84 -1.28
CA THR A 232 -1.62 -8.30 -1.19
C THR A 232 -1.98 -8.73 0.23
N VAL A 233 -1.35 -8.15 1.25
CA VAL A 233 -1.64 -8.44 2.66
C VAL A 233 -3.08 -8.08 3.09
N LEU A 234 -3.71 -7.13 2.42
CA LEU A 234 -5.12 -6.77 2.64
C LEU A 234 -6.08 -7.65 1.85
N ILE A 235 -5.58 -8.37 0.84
CA ILE A 235 -6.36 -9.31 0.03
C ILE A 235 -6.36 -10.70 0.66
N THR A 236 -5.18 -11.20 1.01
CA THR A 236 -5.01 -12.61 1.40
C THR A 236 -5.37 -12.84 2.87
N GLY A 237 -5.40 -11.80 3.71
CA GLY A 237 -5.53 -11.97 5.16
C GLY A 237 -4.35 -12.73 5.79
N PRO A 238 -4.47 -13.15 7.06
CA PRO A 238 -5.57 -12.84 7.98
C PRO A 238 -5.64 -11.35 8.33
N TRP A 239 -6.83 -10.89 8.70
CA TRP A 239 -7.09 -9.48 9.00
C TRP A 239 -7.21 -9.25 10.50
N ASP A 240 -6.40 -8.34 11.02
CA ASP A 240 -6.67 -7.69 12.29
C ASP A 240 -7.62 -6.49 12.07
N GLU A 241 -8.12 -5.90 13.15
CA GLU A 241 -9.05 -4.75 13.08
C GLU A 241 -8.48 -3.60 12.23
N ARG A 242 -7.17 -3.36 12.33
CA ARG A 242 -6.50 -2.31 11.56
C ARG A 242 -6.58 -2.58 10.06
N ARG A 243 -6.33 -3.82 9.63
CA ARG A 243 -6.41 -4.24 8.22
C ARG A 243 -7.84 -4.29 7.74
N LEU A 244 -8.80 -4.73 8.57
CA LEU A 244 -10.23 -4.72 8.24
C LEU A 244 -10.72 -3.30 7.95
N ARG A 245 -10.41 -2.35 8.84
CA ARG A 245 -10.76 -0.94 8.62
C ARG A 245 -10.13 -0.36 7.37
N LEU A 246 -8.88 -0.72 7.06
CA LEU A 246 -8.22 -0.28 5.82
C LEU A 246 -8.81 -0.92 4.56
N LEU A 247 -9.16 -2.20 4.61
CA LEU A 247 -9.85 -2.90 3.53
C LEU A 247 -11.24 -2.29 3.30
N PHE A 248 -11.97 -1.99 4.37
CA PHE A 248 -13.24 -1.30 4.31
C PHE A 248 -13.10 0.10 3.70
N TRP A 249 -12.09 0.87 4.11
CA TRP A 249 -11.80 2.16 3.48
C TRP A 249 -11.55 2.03 1.98
N LEU A 250 -10.81 1.00 1.53
CA LEU A 250 -10.58 0.74 0.10
C LEU A 250 -11.88 0.41 -0.64
N ARG A 251 -12.74 -0.42 -0.05
CA ARG A 251 -14.06 -0.75 -0.60
C ARG A 251 -14.90 0.51 -0.77
N ARG A 252 -14.93 1.35 0.27
CA ARG A 252 -15.62 2.64 0.29
C ARG A 252 -15.03 3.64 -0.72
N ALA A 253 -13.72 3.59 -0.95
CA ALA A 253 -13.03 4.42 -1.92
C ALA A 253 -13.26 3.99 -3.39
N GLY A 254 -14.05 2.93 -3.62
CA GLY A 254 -14.42 2.44 -4.95
C GLY A 254 -13.63 1.24 -5.43
N ARG A 255 -12.82 0.60 -4.57
CA ARG A 255 -12.00 -0.55 -4.95
C ARG A 255 -12.47 -1.83 -4.29
N VAL A 256 -12.96 -2.72 -5.13
CA VAL A 256 -13.36 -4.08 -4.76
C VAL A 256 -12.28 -5.03 -5.25
N TYR A 257 -11.81 -5.91 -4.38
CA TYR A 257 -10.97 -7.00 -4.84
C TYR A 257 -11.80 -7.98 -5.67
N GLY A 258 -11.32 -8.31 -6.87
CA GLY A 258 -11.93 -9.31 -7.75
C GLY A 258 -12.46 -8.75 -9.07
N LEU A 259 -12.97 -7.52 -9.10
CA LEU A 259 -13.64 -6.97 -10.30
C LEU A 259 -12.70 -6.63 -11.46
N GLU A 260 -11.39 -6.53 -11.23
CA GLU A 260 -10.41 -6.20 -12.28
C GLU A 260 -9.60 -7.45 -12.67
N GLU A 261 -9.88 -7.99 -13.86
CA GLU A 261 -9.42 -9.29 -14.36
C GLU A 261 -7.89 -9.44 -14.51
N ASN A 262 -7.12 -8.34 -14.42
CA ASN A 262 -5.70 -8.33 -14.78
C ASN A 262 -4.71 -8.27 -13.61
N GLU A 263 -5.16 -8.22 -12.34
CA GLU A 263 -4.25 -7.97 -11.21
C GLU A 263 -3.93 -9.19 -10.33
N SER A 264 -4.66 -10.31 -10.48
CA SER A 264 -4.64 -11.37 -9.46
C SER A 264 -4.25 -12.74 -10.02
N SER A 265 -3.16 -13.30 -9.47
CA SER A 265 -2.87 -14.74 -9.61
C SER A 265 -3.96 -15.55 -8.92
N TRP A 266 -4.36 -16.68 -9.48
CA TRP A 266 -5.29 -17.62 -8.84
C TRP A 266 -4.81 -18.08 -7.46
N GLU A 267 -3.50 -18.05 -7.20
CA GLU A 267 -2.90 -18.33 -5.89
C GLU A 267 -3.33 -17.31 -4.85
N ILE A 268 -3.35 -16.02 -5.20
CA ILE A 268 -3.80 -14.93 -4.31
C ILE A 268 -5.30 -15.05 -4.06
N GLN A 269 -6.07 -15.41 -5.08
CA GLN A 269 -7.52 -15.69 -4.93
C GLN A 269 -7.77 -16.87 -4.01
N LEU A 270 -6.99 -17.95 -4.14
CA LEU A 270 -7.08 -19.13 -3.28
C LEU A 270 -6.73 -18.81 -1.83
N ASP A 271 -5.64 -18.07 -1.59
CA ASP A 271 -5.24 -17.66 -0.26
C ASP A 271 -6.31 -16.77 0.40
N CYS A 272 -6.89 -15.84 -0.36
CA CYS A 272 -8.02 -15.02 0.08
C CYS A 272 -9.23 -15.90 0.45
N LEU A 273 -9.66 -16.80 -0.45
CA LEU A 273 -10.79 -17.70 -0.25
C LEU A 273 -10.61 -18.57 1.01
N ARG A 274 -9.40 -19.13 1.17
CA ARG A 274 -9.06 -19.98 2.31
C ARG A 274 -9.08 -19.19 3.61
N ASN A 275 -8.38 -18.07 3.69
CA ASN A 275 -8.28 -17.30 4.92
C ASN A 275 -9.58 -16.58 5.28
N ALA A 276 -10.42 -16.22 4.30
CA ALA A 276 -11.73 -15.61 4.54
C ALA A 276 -12.80 -16.62 4.99
N PHE A 277 -12.83 -17.80 4.39
CA PHE A 277 -13.99 -18.70 4.50
C PHE A 277 -13.62 -20.12 4.93
N ILE A 278 -12.65 -20.76 4.29
CA ILE A 278 -12.43 -22.23 4.42
C ILE A 278 -11.64 -22.58 5.67
N ASP A 279 -10.58 -21.82 5.96
CA ASP A 279 -9.64 -22.05 7.07
C ASP A 279 -9.93 -21.14 8.27
N ALA A 280 -10.73 -20.09 8.08
CA ALA A 280 -11.21 -19.23 9.16
C ALA A 280 -12.01 -20.05 10.17
N SER A 281 -11.69 -19.96 11.47
CA SER A 281 -12.46 -20.65 12.51
C SER A 281 -13.93 -20.25 12.49
N GLU A 282 -14.20 -18.97 12.28
CA GLU A 282 -15.53 -18.42 12.00
C GLU A 282 -15.39 -17.43 10.84
N PRO A 283 -16.05 -17.66 9.69
CA PRO A 283 -16.07 -16.72 8.57
C PRO A 283 -16.70 -15.39 8.98
N SER A 284 -16.02 -14.29 8.64
CA SER A 284 -16.47 -12.94 9.00
C SER A 284 -17.54 -12.43 8.05
N VAL A 285 -18.69 -11.99 8.61
CA VAL A 285 -19.77 -11.33 7.85
C VAL A 285 -19.25 -10.08 7.14
N LEU A 286 -18.44 -9.26 7.80
CA LEU A 286 -17.85 -8.08 7.20
C LEU A 286 -17.09 -8.43 5.91
N ILE A 287 -16.20 -9.43 5.96
CA ILE A 287 -15.41 -9.84 4.78
C ILE A 287 -16.30 -10.26 3.61
N THR A 288 -17.43 -10.93 3.87
CA THR A 288 -18.38 -11.34 2.82
C THR A 288 -18.95 -10.15 2.04
N ASN A 289 -19.04 -8.98 2.67
CA ASN A 289 -19.57 -7.75 2.08
C ASN A 289 -18.47 -6.81 1.53
N LEU A 290 -17.18 -7.09 1.80
CA LEU A 290 -16.05 -6.30 1.29
C LEU A 290 -15.40 -6.89 0.03
N ILE A 291 -15.59 -8.18 -0.22
CA ILE A 291 -14.92 -8.90 -1.31
C ILE A 291 -15.95 -9.48 -2.27
N ASP A 292 -15.65 -9.44 -3.57
CA ASP A 292 -16.48 -10.08 -4.57
C ASP A 292 -16.18 -11.59 -4.66
N LEU A 293 -17.07 -12.39 -4.06
CA LEU A 293 -16.99 -13.85 -4.07
C LEU A 293 -17.04 -14.43 -5.50
N THR A 294 -17.82 -13.84 -6.39
CA THR A 294 -17.94 -14.30 -7.78
C THR A 294 -16.58 -14.24 -8.46
N SER A 295 -15.90 -13.11 -8.33
CA SER A 295 -14.60 -12.90 -8.92
C SER A 295 -13.49 -13.75 -8.27
N LEU A 296 -13.58 -14.00 -6.96
CA LEU A 296 -12.69 -14.96 -6.28
C LEU A 296 -12.79 -16.36 -6.88
N CYS A 297 -14.00 -16.86 -7.12
CA CYS A 297 -14.22 -18.22 -7.58
C CYS A 297 -13.95 -18.42 -9.08
N ARG A 298 -14.18 -17.38 -9.91
CA ARG A 298 -14.03 -17.46 -11.37
C ARG A 298 -12.59 -17.76 -11.81
N GLY A 299 -11.58 -17.23 -11.12
CA GLY A 299 -10.18 -17.37 -11.54
C GLY A 299 -9.48 -18.66 -11.08
N LEU A 300 -10.15 -19.52 -10.29
CA LEU A 300 -9.54 -20.73 -9.75
C LEU A 300 -9.38 -21.84 -10.80
N PRO A 301 -8.28 -22.62 -10.80
CA PRO A 301 -8.18 -23.85 -11.58
C PRO A 301 -9.25 -24.88 -11.15
N ARG A 302 -9.77 -25.65 -12.10
CA ARG A 302 -10.88 -26.60 -11.86
C ARG A 302 -10.57 -27.67 -10.82
N ASP A 303 -9.34 -28.17 -10.81
CA ASP A 303 -8.85 -29.16 -9.85
C ASP A 303 -8.79 -28.58 -8.43
N ILE A 304 -8.29 -27.36 -8.30
CA ILE A 304 -8.27 -26.61 -7.03
C ILE A 304 -9.70 -26.34 -6.55
N ALA A 305 -10.58 -25.85 -7.42
CA ALA A 305 -11.97 -25.57 -7.10
C ALA A 305 -12.71 -26.81 -6.56
N ARG A 306 -12.48 -27.99 -7.17
CA ARG A 306 -13.05 -29.26 -6.69
C ARG A 306 -12.53 -29.66 -5.31
N GLU A 307 -11.23 -29.49 -5.09
CA GLU A 307 -10.61 -29.80 -3.80
C GLU A 307 -11.17 -28.89 -2.69
N GLU A 308 -11.25 -27.59 -2.92
CA GLU A 308 -11.82 -26.66 -1.93
C GLU A 308 -13.30 -26.96 -1.64
N ARG A 309 -14.10 -27.32 -2.66
CA ARG A 309 -15.50 -27.76 -2.42
C ARG A 309 -15.58 -29.02 -1.58
N ARG A 310 -14.66 -29.98 -1.76
CA ARG A 310 -14.59 -31.18 -0.92
C ARG A 310 -14.28 -30.82 0.54
N ARG A 311 -13.37 -29.87 0.76
CA ARG A 311 -13.05 -29.37 2.11
C ARG A 311 -14.25 -28.68 2.77
N ILE A 312 -14.97 -27.84 2.02
CA ILE A 312 -16.19 -27.18 2.50
C ILE A 312 -17.28 -28.21 2.84
N ASP A 313 -17.51 -29.21 2.00
CA ASP A 313 -18.49 -30.29 2.26
C ASP A 313 -18.14 -31.07 3.54
N GLN A 314 -16.85 -31.38 3.75
CA GLN A 314 -16.40 -32.01 4.99
C GLN A 314 -16.63 -31.13 6.21
N ARG A 315 -16.35 -29.83 6.11
CA ARG A 315 -16.59 -28.85 7.17
C ARG A 315 -18.08 -28.67 7.47
N LEU A 316 -18.94 -28.64 6.46
CA LEU A 316 -20.39 -28.55 6.67
C LEU A 316 -20.97 -29.79 7.37
N LYS A 317 -20.42 -30.99 7.10
CA LYS A 317 -20.88 -32.26 7.70
C LYS A 317 -20.37 -32.47 9.12
N TRP A 318 -19.10 -32.17 9.37
CA TRP A 318 -18.41 -32.57 10.59
C TRP A 318 -17.91 -31.38 11.43
N GLY A 319 -17.93 -30.17 10.88
CA GLY A 319 -17.51 -28.95 11.56
C GLY A 319 -18.53 -28.48 12.59
N ALA A 320 -18.01 -27.97 13.71
CA ALA A 320 -18.79 -27.37 14.78
C ALA A 320 -19.15 -25.90 14.49
N ASP A 321 -19.37 -25.56 13.22
CA ASP A 321 -19.68 -24.20 12.78
C ASP A 321 -21.07 -23.75 13.23
N GLY A 322 -21.17 -22.47 13.63
CA GLY A 322 -22.42 -21.78 13.92
C GLY A 322 -23.33 -21.65 12.67
N VAL A 323 -24.56 -21.19 12.88
CA VAL A 323 -25.57 -21.07 11.81
C VAL A 323 -25.10 -20.16 10.68
N VAL A 324 -24.61 -18.95 11.03
CA VAL A 324 -24.13 -17.95 10.08
C VAL A 324 -22.90 -18.46 9.30
N ALA A 325 -21.96 -19.09 9.99
CA ALA A 325 -20.78 -19.69 9.37
C ALA A 325 -21.16 -20.77 8.33
N LYS A 326 -22.15 -21.62 8.65
CA LYS A 326 -22.66 -22.63 7.71
C LYS A 326 -23.38 -22.03 6.52
N GLU A 327 -24.11 -20.92 6.70
CA GLU A 327 -24.73 -20.17 5.62
C GLU A 327 -23.68 -19.61 4.66
N ILE A 328 -22.65 -18.94 5.19
CA ILE A 328 -21.53 -18.44 4.39
C ILE A 328 -20.85 -19.57 3.59
N LEU A 329 -20.53 -20.68 4.26
CA LEU A 329 -19.89 -21.82 3.62
C LEU A 329 -20.74 -22.44 2.51
N ARG A 330 -22.07 -22.47 2.66
CA ARG A 330 -22.98 -22.96 1.61
C ARG A 330 -22.99 -22.04 0.40
N GLU A 331 -22.99 -20.73 0.61
CA GLU A 331 -22.93 -19.76 -0.47
C GLU A 331 -21.61 -19.91 -1.24
N VAL A 332 -20.47 -19.93 -0.53
CA VAL A 332 -19.15 -20.17 -1.13
C VAL A 332 -19.12 -21.49 -1.91
N TYR A 333 -19.66 -22.58 -1.35
CA TYR A 333 -19.74 -23.87 -2.03
C TYR A 333 -20.57 -23.79 -3.33
N SER A 334 -21.68 -23.08 -3.30
CA SER A 334 -22.58 -22.85 -4.44
C SER A 334 -21.88 -22.05 -5.54
N THR A 335 -21.25 -20.92 -5.19
CA THR A 335 -20.56 -20.05 -6.15
C THR A 335 -19.39 -20.75 -6.82
N ILE A 336 -18.59 -21.55 -6.10
CA ILE A 336 -17.53 -22.36 -6.73
C ILE A 336 -18.14 -23.36 -7.72
N GLY A 337 -19.25 -24.02 -7.37
CA GLY A 337 -19.95 -24.96 -8.25
C GLY A 337 -20.43 -24.30 -9.54
N MET A 338 -21.03 -23.10 -9.46
CA MET A 338 -21.53 -22.35 -10.62
C MET A 338 -20.48 -22.18 -11.73
N TYR A 339 -19.23 -21.86 -11.38
CA TYR A 339 -18.18 -21.61 -12.37
C TYR A 339 -17.46 -22.87 -12.87
N HIS A 340 -17.50 -23.97 -12.11
CA HIS A 340 -16.63 -25.13 -12.37
C HIS A 340 -17.37 -26.44 -12.70
N ASP A 341 -18.68 -26.51 -12.47
CA ASP A 341 -19.50 -27.70 -12.73
C ASP A 341 -20.14 -27.73 -14.14
N GLY A 342 -19.85 -26.73 -14.99
CA GLY A 342 -20.26 -26.74 -16.40
C GLY A 342 -21.68 -26.23 -16.66
N PHE A 343 -22.31 -25.52 -15.71
CA PHE A 343 -23.41 -24.63 -16.05
C PHE A 343 -22.83 -23.44 -16.82
N GLY A 344 -23.15 -23.34 -18.11
CA GLY A 344 -22.66 -22.26 -18.96
C GLY A 344 -22.89 -20.91 -18.30
N ALA A 345 -21.84 -20.11 -18.21
CA ALA A 345 -21.95 -18.74 -17.75
C ALA A 345 -23.05 -18.03 -18.58
N PRO A 346 -24.01 -17.34 -17.97
CA PRO A 346 -24.93 -16.50 -18.73
C PRO A 346 -24.09 -15.40 -19.38
N GLY A 347 -23.82 -15.53 -20.68
CA GLY A 347 -23.14 -14.49 -21.46
C GLY A 347 -21.89 -14.90 -22.25
N SER A 348 -21.50 -16.17 -22.35
CA SER A 348 -20.48 -16.56 -23.35
C SER A 348 -21.12 -16.67 -24.74
N PRO A 349 -20.75 -15.83 -25.72
CA PRO A 349 -21.19 -16.01 -27.10
C PRO A 349 -20.58 -17.30 -27.65
N LYS A 350 -21.39 -18.07 -28.38
CA LYS A 350 -20.97 -19.27 -29.13
C LYS A 350 -20.06 -18.91 -30.30
#